data_AF-E2B8H9-F1
#
_entry.id   AF-E2B8H9-F1
#
_cell.length_a   1.000
_cell.length_b   1.000
_cell.length_c   1.000
_cell.angle_alpha   90.00
_cell.angle_beta   90.00
_cell.angle_gamma   90.00
#
_symmetry.space_group_name_H-M   'P 1'
#
loop_
_entity.id
_entity.type
_entity.pdbx_description
1 polymer ?
#
loop_
_entity_poly.entity_id
_entity_poly.type
_entity_poly.pdbx_seq_one_letter_code
_entity_poly.pdbx_strand_id
1 'polypeptide(L)'
;DAFLGPVCDYVIAPVARYAGVWGIPVLTAGAQAEAFRYKGEYFPTLTRMMGSHRLVGEALRHILRRFGWKIAGLLYHNHPMASGRGNSECHFTLGAVFTALNQTPVHRSFNQETTIAEDYRNLLAFVSKSARIVVMCANSTTIREILLAAEELGMVDSGEYVFFSIELSSSDNNSKEPWRVEDDTDERNEKARKAYQALLTVTARTPDNLEYLNFSREVKSLAQSNYNFTFGNSSVSTFVTAFYDAVLLYALALKESLPKKPGEVYLDGGNLTRRMWGKSFKGITGDVNIDENGDRIADYSLLDMDSETSKFEIVANYYGANKTLEYIAGKQIHWAGGRLEPPPDTPTCGFDGSLCPDNSLPGYAILSIVLMSSIVVVFIVGSIFVYRRFRLETQIASMTWKVHWDDVMVLSNVKTRGSMYSLIANKFRYSQLTIYSEDNASMPEGVDKNNVYMPTGLYKNSKVAIKEIPRNKVEISRPLLLELKRMKDLQHDHLVRFYGACLEPPHCCLLTEYCPKGSLQVVSLNSADKFTGYFYVKKKKIKVLINICHETFSF
;
A
#
# COMPACT_ATOMS: atom_id res chain seq x y z
N ASP A 1 -66.53 -21.40 7.10
CA ASP A 1 -65.97 -22.75 6.86
C ASP A 1 -64.45 -22.78 6.82
N ALA A 2 -63.77 -21.87 6.10
CA ALA A 2 -62.30 -21.71 6.18
C ALA A 2 -61.88 -20.28 5.83
N PHE A 3 -60.67 -19.87 6.27
CA PHE A 3 -60.00 -18.66 5.82
C PHE A 3 -58.88 -19.00 4.82
N LEU A 4 -58.79 -18.22 3.74
CA LEU A 4 -57.67 -18.23 2.81
C LEU A 4 -56.89 -16.91 2.96
N GLY A 5 -55.65 -17.01 3.43
CA GLY A 5 -54.84 -15.86 3.84
C GLY A 5 -55.19 -15.37 5.25
N PRO A 6 -54.69 -14.19 5.68
CA PRO A 6 -53.82 -13.25 4.96
C PRO A 6 -52.39 -13.78 4.72
N VAL A 7 -51.58 -13.05 3.95
CA VAL A 7 -50.18 -13.41 3.68
C VAL A 7 -49.22 -12.78 4.69
N CYS A 8 -49.35 -11.46 4.92
CA CYS A 8 -48.42 -10.71 5.76
C CYS A 8 -48.40 -11.21 7.22
N ASP A 9 -47.21 -11.46 7.75
CA ASP A 9 -46.99 -12.08 9.07
C ASP A 9 -47.71 -11.32 10.21
N TYR A 10 -47.59 -10.00 10.28
CA TYR A 10 -48.24 -9.22 11.35
C TYR A 10 -49.78 -9.22 11.27
N VAL A 11 -50.35 -9.46 10.08
CA VAL A 11 -51.81 -9.47 9.88
C VAL A 11 -52.37 -10.86 10.14
N ILE A 12 -51.69 -11.91 9.68
CA ILE A 12 -52.15 -13.28 9.90
C ILE A 12 -51.96 -13.75 11.34
N ALA A 13 -50.98 -13.22 12.09
CA ALA A 13 -50.78 -13.57 13.49
C ALA A 13 -52.05 -13.44 14.37
N PRO A 14 -52.75 -12.30 14.43
CA PRO A 14 -54.01 -12.23 15.16
C PRO A 14 -55.12 -13.07 14.52
N VAL A 15 -55.24 -13.09 13.19
CA VAL A 15 -56.30 -13.85 12.48
C VAL A 15 -56.23 -15.34 12.80
N ALA A 16 -55.04 -15.94 12.71
CA ALA A 16 -54.84 -17.35 12.97
C ALA A 16 -55.08 -17.73 14.44
N ARG A 17 -54.81 -16.81 15.39
CA ARG A 17 -55.13 -17.02 16.81
C ARG A 17 -56.64 -17.03 17.05
N TYR A 18 -57.38 -16.07 16.49
CA TYR A 18 -58.83 -16.04 16.59
C TYR A 18 -59.48 -17.25 15.91
N ALA A 19 -59.01 -17.59 14.71
CA ALA A 19 -59.51 -18.76 13.97
C ALA A 19 -59.25 -20.07 14.74
N GLY A 20 -58.15 -20.16 15.48
CA GLY A 20 -57.89 -21.27 16.40
C GLY A 20 -58.96 -21.42 17.48
N VAL A 21 -59.39 -20.32 18.10
CA VAL A 21 -60.47 -20.31 19.11
C VAL A 21 -61.82 -20.67 18.48
N TRP A 22 -62.08 -20.20 17.26
CA TRP A 22 -63.31 -20.49 16.53
C TRP A 22 -63.36 -21.90 15.91
N GLY A 23 -62.26 -22.64 15.96
CA GLY A 23 -62.15 -23.94 15.30
C GLY A 23 -62.26 -23.85 13.78
N ILE A 24 -61.84 -22.73 13.18
CA ILE A 24 -61.90 -22.50 11.73
C ILE A 24 -60.51 -22.74 11.11
N PRO A 25 -60.40 -23.57 10.05
CA PRO A 25 -59.16 -23.77 9.31
C PRO A 25 -58.67 -22.47 8.68
N VAL A 26 -57.36 -22.24 8.75
CA VAL A 26 -56.69 -21.14 8.03
C VAL A 26 -55.65 -21.75 7.11
N LEU A 27 -55.78 -21.54 5.80
CA LEU A 27 -54.75 -21.90 4.83
C LEU A 27 -54.15 -20.64 4.23
N THR A 28 -52.82 -20.57 4.17
CA THR A 28 -52.15 -19.37 3.66
C THR A 28 -50.89 -19.74 2.87
N ALA A 29 -50.56 -18.92 1.88
CA ALA A 29 -49.26 -18.92 1.22
C ALA A 29 -48.20 -18.09 1.99
N GLY A 30 -48.60 -17.32 3.01
CA GLY A 30 -47.70 -16.54 3.87
C GLY A 30 -47.38 -17.22 5.20
N ALA A 31 -47.36 -16.44 6.29
CA ALA A 31 -47.04 -16.91 7.64
C ALA A 31 -45.69 -17.67 7.73
N GLN A 32 -44.70 -17.25 6.94
CA GLN A 32 -43.46 -17.99 6.77
C GLN A 32 -42.48 -17.80 7.94
N ALA A 33 -42.71 -16.80 8.80
CA ALA A 33 -41.94 -16.60 10.02
C ALA A 33 -41.91 -17.85 10.93
N GLU A 34 -40.81 -18.01 11.65
CA GLU A 34 -40.55 -19.20 12.49
C GLU A 34 -41.59 -19.36 13.61
N ALA A 35 -42.09 -18.24 14.16
CA ALA A 35 -43.09 -18.23 15.24
C ALA A 35 -44.39 -18.99 14.89
N PHE A 36 -44.77 -19.06 13.61
CA PHE A 36 -45.97 -19.77 13.17
C PHE A 36 -45.87 -21.30 13.24
N ARG A 37 -44.69 -21.84 13.58
CA ARG A 37 -44.48 -23.27 13.82
C ARG A 37 -45.18 -23.75 15.09
N TYR A 38 -45.39 -22.89 16.09
CA TYR A 38 -46.00 -23.25 17.37
C TYR A 38 -47.53 -23.42 17.26
N LYS A 39 -47.95 -24.46 16.52
CA LYS A 39 -49.37 -24.73 16.25
C LYS A 39 -50.16 -25.10 17.49
N GLY A 40 -49.60 -25.95 18.35
CA GLY A 40 -50.31 -26.48 19.52
C GLY A 40 -50.77 -25.40 20.51
N GLU A 41 -49.97 -24.36 20.70
CA GLU A 41 -50.23 -23.31 21.68
C GLU A 41 -50.92 -22.08 21.08
N TYR A 42 -50.50 -21.65 19.88
CA TYR A 42 -50.92 -20.36 19.32
C TYR A 42 -51.68 -20.45 18.00
N PHE A 43 -51.45 -21.48 17.18
CA PHE A 43 -51.94 -21.55 15.80
C PHE A 43 -52.51 -22.93 15.43
N PRO A 44 -53.49 -23.47 16.17
CA PRO A 44 -53.88 -24.87 16.08
C PRO A 44 -54.55 -25.26 14.76
N THR A 45 -55.12 -24.29 14.04
CA THR A 45 -55.84 -24.52 12.79
C THR A 45 -55.12 -23.99 11.55
N LEU A 46 -53.87 -23.53 11.69
CA LEU A 46 -53.09 -22.90 10.61
C LEU A 46 -52.32 -23.93 9.78
N THR A 47 -52.54 -23.92 8.46
CA THR A 47 -51.79 -24.72 7.47
C THR A 47 -51.04 -23.78 6.51
N ARG A 48 -49.74 -23.99 6.34
CA ARG A 48 -48.86 -23.12 5.52
C ARG A 48 -48.51 -23.78 4.20
N MET A 49 -48.88 -23.14 3.10
CA MET A 49 -48.76 -23.67 1.74
C MET A 49 -47.46 -23.30 1.02
N MET A 50 -46.60 -22.47 1.62
CA MET A 50 -45.24 -22.19 1.15
C MET A 50 -44.16 -22.52 2.19
N GLY A 51 -44.53 -23.25 3.24
CA GLY A 51 -43.61 -23.65 4.30
C GLY A 51 -43.15 -22.50 5.19
N SER A 52 -41.92 -22.57 5.68
CA SER A 52 -41.33 -21.58 6.58
C SER A 52 -39.96 -21.13 6.11
N HIS A 53 -39.53 -19.93 6.50
CA HIS A 53 -38.20 -19.42 6.17
C HIS A 53 -37.06 -20.32 6.68
N ARG A 54 -37.30 -21.13 7.72
CA ARG A 54 -36.36 -22.17 8.19
C ARG A 54 -35.90 -23.10 7.06
N LEU A 55 -36.81 -23.47 6.15
CA LEU A 55 -36.50 -24.37 5.05
C LEU A 55 -35.48 -23.75 4.08
N VAL A 56 -35.53 -22.43 3.89
CA VAL A 56 -34.53 -21.68 3.11
C VAL A 56 -33.16 -21.74 3.80
N GLY A 57 -33.15 -21.52 5.12
CA GLY A 57 -31.93 -21.65 5.93
C GLY A 57 -31.31 -23.04 5.86
N GLU A 58 -32.14 -24.09 5.88
CA GLU A 58 -31.68 -25.48 5.70
C GLU A 58 -31.13 -25.73 4.30
N ALA A 59 -31.85 -25.30 3.26
CA ALA A 59 -31.42 -25.43 1.87
C ALA A 59 -30.06 -24.75 1.66
N LEU A 60 -29.91 -23.51 2.11
CA LEU A 60 -28.67 -22.76 1.99
C LEU A 60 -27.54 -23.43 2.78
N ARG A 61 -27.79 -23.91 4.01
CA ARG A 61 -26.79 -24.68 4.77
C ARG A 61 -26.32 -25.91 4.01
N HIS A 62 -27.21 -26.62 3.31
CA HIS A 62 -26.84 -27.77 2.49
C HIS A 62 -26.03 -27.38 1.25
N ILE A 63 -26.39 -26.28 0.59
CA ILE A 63 -25.65 -25.72 -0.55
C ILE A 63 -24.23 -25.32 -0.12
N LEU A 64 -24.09 -24.52 0.94
CA LEU A 64 -22.79 -24.06 1.44
C LEU A 64 -21.89 -25.24 1.84
N ARG A 65 -22.43 -26.25 2.54
CA ARG A 65 -21.68 -27.46 2.93
C ARG A 65 -21.18 -28.25 1.72
N ARG A 66 -21.90 -28.26 0.61
CA ARG A 66 -21.47 -28.96 -0.61
C ARG A 66 -20.23 -28.34 -1.22
N PHE A 67 -20.06 -27.02 -1.10
CA PHE A 67 -18.84 -26.31 -1.53
C PHE A 67 -17.77 -26.21 -0.43
N GLY A 68 -18.00 -26.81 0.74
CA GLY A 68 -17.07 -26.73 1.87
C GLY A 68 -17.05 -25.39 2.61
N TRP A 69 -17.99 -24.48 2.29
CA TRP A 69 -18.06 -23.15 2.89
C TRP A 69 -18.69 -23.19 4.29
N LYS A 70 -18.03 -22.54 5.24
CA LYS A 70 -18.41 -22.42 6.65
C LYS A 70 -18.68 -20.96 7.03
N ILE A 71 -18.04 -20.02 6.37
CA ILE A 71 -18.14 -18.58 6.65
C ILE A 71 -18.97 -17.90 5.56
N ALA A 72 -20.03 -17.20 5.96
CA ALA A 72 -20.84 -16.38 5.09
C ALA A 72 -21.19 -15.06 5.77
N GLY A 73 -21.37 -13.99 5.00
CA GLY A 73 -21.90 -12.70 5.44
C GLY A 73 -23.37 -12.57 5.06
N LEU A 74 -24.18 -11.90 5.87
CA LEU A 74 -25.61 -11.66 5.60
C LEU A 74 -25.91 -10.16 5.45
N LEU A 75 -26.50 -9.77 4.33
CA LEU A 75 -26.98 -8.40 4.09
C LEU A 75 -28.47 -8.43 3.78
N TYR A 76 -29.28 -7.72 4.57
CA TYR A 76 -30.74 -7.76 4.34
C TYR A 76 -31.41 -6.42 4.53
N HIS A 77 -32.46 -6.22 3.74
CA HIS A 77 -33.39 -5.13 3.97
C HIS A 77 -34.14 -5.34 5.29
N ASN A 78 -34.22 -4.32 6.14
CA ASN A 78 -35.18 -4.23 7.23
C ASN A 78 -35.75 -2.81 7.37
N HIS A 79 -36.95 -2.69 7.94
CA HIS A 79 -37.53 -1.39 8.24
C HIS A 79 -36.96 -0.84 9.56
N PRO A 80 -36.79 0.49 9.69
CA PRO A 80 -36.44 1.12 10.96
C PRO A 80 -37.52 0.84 12.02
N MET A 81 -37.11 0.60 13.26
CA MET A 81 -38.06 0.36 14.37
C MET A 81 -39.07 1.50 14.54
N ALA A 82 -38.65 2.74 14.27
CA ALA A 82 -39.50 3.93 14.36
C ALA A 82 -40.60 4.01 13.28
N SER A 83 -40.54 3.18 12.22
CA SER A 83 -41.52 3.23 11.11
C SER A 83 -42.89 2.63 11.46
N GLY A 84 -42.99 1.87 12.55
CA GLY A 84 -44.22 1.14 12.91
C GLY A 84 -44.59 -0.01 11.97
N ARG A 85 -43.83 -0.26 10.90
CA ARG A 85 -44.06 -1.35 9.94
C ARG A 85 -43.63 -2.73 10.44
N GLY A 86 -42.85 -2.77 11.53
CA GLY A 86 -42.22 -3.99 12.02
C GLY A 86 -41.05 -4.45 11.15
N ASN A 87 -40.53 -5.64 11.42
CA ASN A 87 -39.49 -6.26 10.62
C ASN A 87 -39.99 -6.70 9.23
N SER A 88 -39.12 -6.62 8.23
CA SER A 88 -39.39 -7.05 6.85
C SER A 88 -39.38 -8.58 6.69
N GLU A 89 -39.87 -9.10 5.56
CA GLU A 89 -39.74 -10.52 5.21
C GLU A 89 -38.26 -10.95 5.06
N CYS A 90 -37.40 -10.07 4.56
CA CYS A 90 -35.97 -10.33 4.46
C CYS A 90 -35.29 -10.47 5.82
N HIS A 91 -35.75 -9.74 6.84
CA HIS A 91 -35.30 -9.93 8.21
C HIS A 91 -35.65 -11.33 8.71
N PHE A 92 -36.88 -11.80 8.51
CA PHE A 92 -37.27 -13.15 8.92
C PHE A 92 -36.57 -14.24 8.12
N THR A 93 -36.36 -14.01 6.82
CA THR A 93 -35.66 -14.94 5.92
C THR A 93 -34.20 -15.11 6.32
N LEU A 94 -33.44 -14.01 6.44
CA LEU A 94 -32.03 -14.11 6.85
C LEU A 94 -31.86 -14.38 8.34
N GLY A 95 -32.85 -14.09 9.18
CA GLY A 95 -32.89 -14.57 10.57
C GLY A 95 -32.93 -16.10 10.65
N ALA A 96 -33.72 -16.75 9.79
CA ALA A 96 -33.75 -18.20 9.70
C ALA A 96 -32.44 -18.79 9.15
N VAL A 97 -31.82 -18.12 8.16
CA VAL A 97 -30.47 -18.48 7.66
C VAL A 97 -29.42 -18.34 8.76
N PHE A 98 -29.44 -17.23 9.51
CA PHE A 98 -28.53 -16.96 10.63
C PHE A 98 -28.58 -18.10 11.66
N THR A 99 -29.78 -18.52 12.05
CA THR A 99 -29.97 -19.65 12.97
C THR A 99 -29.48 -20.96 12.35
N ALA A 100 -29.75 -21.22 11.07
CA ALA A 100 -29.29 -22.44 10.39
C ALA A 100 -27.76 -22.53 10.27
N LEU A 101 -27.07 -21.39 10.19
CA LEU A 101 -25.61 -21.30 10.15
C LEU A 101 -24.97 -21.18 11.55
N ASN A 102 -25.64 -21.67 12.60
CA ASN A 102 -25.15 -21.65 13.99
C ASN A 102 -24.80 -20.25 14.52
N GLN A 103 -25.48 -19.19 14.05
CA GLN A 103 -25.33 -17.83 14.56
C GLN A 103 -23.92 -17.21 14.39
N THR A 104 -23.08 -17.80 13.55
CA THR A 104 -21.73 -17.31 13.27
C THR A 104 -21.57 -16.29 12.13
N PRO A 105 -22.56 -15.99 11.26
CA PRO A 105 -22.28 -15.14 10.11
C PRO A 105 -22.28 -13.66 10.47
N VAL A 106 -21.31 -12.93 9.92
CA VAL A 106 -21.26 -11.46 9.98
C VAL A 106 -22.49 -10.91 9.28
N HIS A 107 -23.29 -10.09 9.95
CA HIS A 107 -24.56 -9.62 9.40
C HIS A 107 -24.78 -8.12 9.57
N ARG A 108 -25.45 -7.51 8.60
CA ARG A 108 -25.92 -6.12 8.66
C ARG A 108 -27.28 -5.97 7.98
N SER A 109 -28.17 -5.24 8.64
CA SER A 109 -29.42 -4.78 8.04
C SER A 109 -29.27 -3.38 7.44
N PHE A 110 -30.00 -3.09 6.38
CA PHE A 110 -30.10 -1.75 5.77
C PHE A 110 -31.54 -1.42 5.36
N ASN A 111 -31.83 -0.16 5.09
CA ASN A 111 -33.16 0.27 4.64
C ASN A 111 -33.13 0.67 3.18
N GLN A 112 -33.65 -0.19 2.30
CA GLN A 112 -33.66 0.02 0.85
C GLN A 112 -34.35 1.32 0.40
N GLU A 113 -35.20 1.92 1.23
CA GLU A 113 -35.90 3.18 0.91
C GLU A 113 -35.03 4.44 1.14
N THR A 114 -34.01 4.34 1.99
CA THR A 114 -33.19 5.50 2.41
C THR A 114 -31.71 5.35 2.10
N THR A 115 -31.25 4.13 1.86
CA THR A 115 -29.84 3.80 1.62
C THR A 115 -29.39 4.24 0.24
N ILE A 116 -28.21 4.88 0.16
CA ILE A 116 -27.60 5.38 -1.08
C ILE A 116 -26.42 4.49 -1.53
N ALA A 117 -25.92 4.72 -2.75
CA ALA A 117 -24.81 3.94 -3.33
C ALA A 117 -23.55 3.88 -2.44
N GLU A 118 -23.20 4.98 -1.77
CA GLU A 118 -22.05 5.04 -0.85
C GLU A 118 -22.24 4.11 0.37
N ASP A 119 -23.47 3.98 0.86
CA ASP A 119 -23.76 3.09 1.97
C ASP A 119 -23.59 1.61 1.56
N TYR A 120 -23.96 1.24 0.33
CA TYR A 120 -23.72 -0.10 -0.19
C TYR A 120 -22.22 -0.40 -0.29
N ARG A 121 -21.41 0.56 -0.74
CA ARG A 121 -19.93 0.44 -0.72
C ARG A 121 -19.42 0.20 0.70
N ASN A 122 -19.91 0.96 1.67
CA ASN A 122 -19.53 0.80 3.08
C ASN A 122 -19.97 -0.55 3.66
N LEU A 123 -21.16 -1.04 3.32
CA LEU A 123 -21.67 -2.35 3.73
C LEU A 123 -20.81 -3.48 3.16
N LEU A 124 -20.46 -3.40 1.87
CA LEU A 124 -19.58 -4.38 1.22
C LEU A 124 -18.17 -4.35 1.79
N ALA A 125 -17.61 -3.16 2.05
CA ALA A 125 -16.32 -2.99 2.70
C ALA A 125 -16.31 -3.50 4.17
N PHE A 126 -17.47 -3.50 4.83
CA PHE A 126 -17.61 -4.11 6.14
C PHE A 126 -17.60 -5.64 6.05
N VAL A 127 -18.38 -6.21 5.12
CA VAL A 127 -18.49 -7.68 4.94
C VAL A 127 -17.19 -8.29 4.41
N SER A 128 -16.48 -7.59 3.52
CA SER A 128 -15.22 -8.05 2.94
C SER A 128 -14.11 -8.32 3.96
N LYS A 129 -14.21 -7.76 5.17
CA LYS A 129 -13.27 -8.02 6.27
C LYS A 129 -13.44 -9.39 6.91
N SER A 130 -14.54 -10.09 6.65
CA SER A 130 -14.86 -11.32 7.39
C SER A 130 -15.59 -12.38 6.58
N ALA A 131 -16.04 -12.07 5.36
CA ALA A 131 -16.66 -13.05 4.48
C ALA A 131 -16.33 -12.80 3.01
N ARG A 132 -16.26 -13.90 2.25
CA ARG A 132 -16.20 -13.91 0.78
C ARG A 132 -17.52 -14.37 0.16
N ILE A 133 -18.24 -15.23 0.86
CA ILE A 133 -19.60 -15.65 0.49
C ILE A 133 -20.59 -14.69 1.15
N VAL A 134 -21.41 -14.00 0.37
CA VAL A 134 -22.35 -12.98 0.86
C VAL A 134 -23.77 -13.35 0.47
N VAL A 135 -24.65 -13.50 1.44
CA VAL A 135 -26.06 -13.86 1.24
C VAL A 135 -26.92 -12.63 1.47
N MET A 136 -27.74 -12.31 0.48
CA MET A 136 -28.47 -11.05 0.39
C MET A 136 -29.97 -11.30 0.28
N CYS A 137 -30.76 -10.41 0.89
CA CYS A 137 -32.19 -10.34 0.66
C CYS A 137 -32.64 -8.88 0.61
N ALA A 138 -33.12 -8.46 -0.55
CA ALA A 138 -33.73 -7.15 -0.81
C ALA A 138 -34.58 -7.26 -2.09
N ASN A 139 -35.24 -6.16 -2.49
CA ASN A 139 -35.90 -6.12 -3.79
C ASN A 139 -34.87 -6.20 -4.95
N SER A 140 -35.34 -6.59 -6.14
CA SER A 140 -34.48 -6.81 -7.32
C SER A 140 -33.66 -5.57 -7.72
N THR A 141 -34.24 -4.38 -7.60
CA THR A 141 -33.54 -3.11 -7.89
C THR A 141 -32.41 -2.83 -6.90
N THR A 142 -32.60 -3.11 -5.62
CA THR A 142 -31.53 -2.90 -4.62
C THR A 142 -30.42 -3.92 -4.75
N ILE A 143 -30.74 -5.18 -5.06
CA ILE A 143 -29.72 -6.20 -5.35
C ILE A 143 -28.83 -5.75 -6.52
N ARG A 144 -29.44 -5.16 -7.56
CA ARG A 144 -28.70 -4.57 -8.67
C ARG A 144 -27.73 -3.48 -8.22
N GLU A 145 -28.18 -2.53 -7.39
CA GLU A 145 -27.33 -1.45 -6.89
C GLU A 145 -26.18 -1.95 -6.00
N ILE A 146 -26.43 -2.98 -5.17
CA ILE A 146 -25.38 -3.61 -4.37
C ILE A 146 -24.33 -4.27 -5.28
N LEU A 147 -24.75 -4.98 -6.33
CA LEU A 147 -23.83 -5.62 -7.26
C LEU A 147 -23.03 -4.61 -8.09
N LEU A 148 -23.64 -3.50 -8.50
CA LEU A 148 -22.92 -2.39 -9.13
C LEU A 148 -21.85 -1.80 -8.20
N ALA A 149 -22.16 -1.61 -6.91
CA ALA A 149 -21.18 -1.18 -5.93
C ALA A 149 -20.06 -2.23 -5.72
N ALA A 150 -20.39 -3.52 -5.80
CA ALA A 150 -19.39 -4.60 -5.70
C ALA A 150 -18.44 -4.63 -6.91
N GLU A 151 -18.95 -4.33 -8.11
CA GLU A 151 -18.13 -4.18 -9.31
C GLU A 151 -17.19 -2.98 -9.19
N GLU A 152 -17.66 -1.84 -8.67
CA GLU A 152 -16.83 -0.65 -8.44
C GLU A 152 -15.69 -0.88 -7.44
N LEU A 153 -15.94 -1.76 -6.46
CA LEU A 153 -14.93 -2.19 -5.50
C LEU A 153 -14.01 -3.30 -6.04
N GLY A 154 -14.17 -3.72 -7.29
CA GLY A 154 -13.37 -4.77 -7.92
C GLY A 154 -13.62 -6.17 -7.35
N MET A 155 -14.71 -6.37 -6.59
CA MET A 155 -15.00 -7.64 -5.92
C MET A 155 -15.38 -8.73 -6.93
N VAL A 156 -16.09 -8.37 -7.99
CA VAL A 156 -16.52 -9.30 -9.05
C VAL A 156 -15.33 -9.78 -9.87
N ASP A 157 -14.49 -8.86 -10.33
CA ASP A 157 -13.32 -9.15 -11.15
C ASP A 157 -12.26 -9.96 -10.42
N SER A 158 -12.17 -9.82 -9.09
CA SER A 158 -11.26 -10.62 -8.26
C SER A 158 -11.56 -12.12 -8.32
N GLY A 159 -12.82 -12.50 -8.60
CA GLY A 159 -13.29 -13.88 -8.51
C GLY A 159 -13.24 -14.48 -7.10
N GLU A 160 -12.96 -13.69 -6.07
CA GLU A 160 -12.90 -14.17 -4.68
C GLU A 160 -14.27 -14.18 -4.00
N TYR A 161 -15.26 -13.48 -4.55
CA TYR A 161 -16.56 -13.29 -3.92
C TYR A 161 -17.67 -14.04 -4.65
N VAL A 162 -18.62 -14.56 -3.87
CA VAL A 162 -19.87 -15.14 -4.38
C VAL A 162 -21.02 -14.47 -3.67
N PHE A 163 -21.96 -13.96 -4.44
CA PHE A 163 -23.16 -13.34 -3.93
C PHE A 163 -24.34 -14.29 -4.10
N PHE A 164 -25.11 -14.50 -3.04
CA PHE A 164 -26.39 -15.17 -3.09
C PHE A 164 -27.51 -14.13 -2.94
N SER A 165 -28.52 -14.15 -3.80
CA SER A 165 -29.78 -13.43 -3.57
C SER A 165 -30.88 -14.43 -3.27
N ILE A 166 -31.64 -14.21 -2.19
CA ILE A 166 -32.82 -15.03 -1.87
C ILE A 166 -34.08 -14.32 -2.35
N GLU A 167 -34.74 -14.88 -3.35
CA GLU A 167 -35.98 -14.38 -3.94
C GLU A 167 -37.10 -15.42 -3.79
N LEU A 168 -37.81 -15.38 -2.66
CA LEU A 168 -38.91 -16.32 -2.36
C LEU A 168 -40.22 -15.93 -3.04
N SER A 169 -40.39 -14.63 -3.31
CA SER A 169 -41.48 -14.03 -4.05
C SER A 169 -40.96 -13.58 -5.41
N SER A 170 -41.23 -14.31 -6.48
CA SER A 170 -40.86 -13.86 -7.82
C SER A 170 -41.65 -12.58 -8.12
N SER A 171 -40.93 -11.47 -8.20
CA SER A 171 -41.51 -10.17 -8.55
C SER A 171 -41.62 -10.03 -10.08
N ASP A 172 -42.59 -9.24 -10.55
CA ASP A 172 -43.05 -9.08 -11.95
C ASP A 172 -41.98 -8.67 -13.00
N ASN A 173 -40.70 -8.55 -12.63
CA ASN A 173 -39.66 -8.08 -13.52
C ASN A 173 -38.93 -9.24 -14.19
N ASN A 174 -39.08 -9.29 -15.53
CA ASN A 174 -38.35 -10.09 -16.51
C ASN A 174 -37.31 -11.07 -15.92
N SER A 175 -37.81 -12.16 -15.32
CA SER A 175 -37.04 -13.10 -14.47
C SER A 175 -35.74 -13.65 -15.06
N LYS A 176 -35.60 -13.60 -16.39
CA LYS A 176 -34.44 -14.11 -17.11
C LYS A 176 -33.32 -13.08 -17.27
N GLU A 177 -33.61 -11.79 -17.21
CA GLU A 177 -32.62 -10.71 -17.39
C GLU A 177 -32.69 -9.68 -16.24
N PRO A 178 -32.52 -10.11 -14.97
CA PRO A 178 -32.70 -9.25 -13.80
C PRO A 178 -31.67 -8.10 -13.69
N TRP A 179 -30.61 -8.14 -14.50
CA TRP A 179 -29.59 -7.09 -14.57
C TRP A 179 -30.00 -5.91 -15.46
N ARG A 180 -30.95 -6.10 -16.39
CA ARG A 180 -31.35 -5.12 -17.39
C ARG A 180 -32.51 -4.27 -16.90
N VAL A 181 -32.33 -2.95 -16.91
CA VAL A 181 -33.39 -1.97 -16.65
C VAL A 181 -33.58 -1.14 -17.92
N GLU A 182 -34.80 -1.12 -18.47
CA GLU A 182 -35.08 -0.47 -19.76
C GLU A 182 -34.88 1.06 -19.71
N ASP A 183 -35.13 1.69 -18.56
CA ASP A 183 -35.00 3.13 -18.35
C ASP A 183 -33.56 3.60 -18.03
N ASP A 184 -32.60 2.68 -17.90
CA ASP A 184 -31.21 2.98 -17.51
C ASP A 184 -30.25 2.98 -18.71
N THR A 185 -29.06 3.55 -18.57
CA THR A 185 -28.10 3.65 -19.67
C THR A 185 -27.52 2.30 -20.07
N ASP A 186 -27.19 2.13 -21.36
CA ASP A 186 -26.59 0.89 -21.88
C ASP A 186 -25.26 0.55 -21.16
N GLU A 187 -24.43 1.56 -20.89
CA GLU A 187 -23.17 1.39 -20.16
C GLU A 187 -23.39 0.82 -18.75
N ARG A 188 -24.40 1.32 -18.02
CA ARG A 188 -24.71 0.86 -16.67
C ARG A 188 -25.35 -0.52 -16.67
N ASN A 189 -26.17 -0.83 -17.68
CA ASN A 189 -26.71 -2.16 -17.88
C ASN A 189 -25.60 -3.19 -18.20
N GLU A 190 -24.60 -2.82 -18.99
CA GLU A 190 -23.45 -3.69 -19.26
C GLU A 190 -22.60 -3.92 -18.00
N LYS A 191 -22.39 -2.87 -17.20
CA LYS A 191 -21.74 -2.96 -15.88
C LYS A 191 -22.51 -3.89 -14.94
N ALA A 192 -23.84 -3.77 -14.90
CA ALA A 192 -24.71 -4.66 -14.12
C ALA A 192 -24.63 -6.10 -14.64
N ARG A 193 -24.69 -6.31 -15.96
CA ARG A 193 -24.55 -7.64 -16.58
C ARG A 193 -23.27 -8.33 -16.13
N LYS A 194 -22.14 -7.61 -16.14
CA LYS A 194 -20.85 -8.10 -15.64
C LYS A 194 -20.91 -8.43 -14.15
N ALA A 195 -21.49 -7.54 -13.33
CA ALA A 195 -21.61 -7.75 -11.89
C ALA A 195 -22.45 -8.99 -11.51
N TYR A 196 -23.49 -9.30 -12.31
CA TYR A 196 -24.37 -10.46 -12.09
C TYR A 196 -23.68 -11.80 -12.38
N GLN A 197 -22.49 -11.84 -12.99
CA GLN A 197 -21.70 -13.07 -13.14
C GLN A 197 -21.26 -13.66 -11.79
N ALA A 198 -21.23 -12.87 -10.73
CA ALA A 198 -20.92 -13.33 -9.38
C ALA A 198 -22.16 -13.67 -8.54
N LEU A 199 -23.37 -13.58 -9.12
CA LEU A 199 -24.63 -13.75 -8.43
C LEU A 199 -25.25 -15.14 -8.67
N LEU A 200 -25.56 -15.82 -7.58
CA LEU A 200 -26.44 -16.99 -7.56
C LEU A 200 -27.77 -16.63 -6.91
N THR A 201 -28.88 -16.98 -7.55
CA THR A 201 -30.22 -16.67 -7.03
C THR A 201 -30.89 -17.94 -6.49
N VAL A 202 -31.32 -17.92 -5.23
CA VAL A 202 -32.12 -18.98 -4.61
C VAL A 202 -33.58 -18.55 -4.67
N THR A 203 -34.40 -19.31 -5.40
CA THR A 203 -35.83 -19.04 -5.53
C THR A 203 -36.68 -20.25 -5.21
N ALA A 204 -37.96 -20.03 -4.94
CA ALA A 204 -38.93 -21.10 -4.78
C ALA A 204 -39.10 -21.83 -6.13
N ARG A 205 -39.09 -23.18 -6.09
CA ARG A 205 -39.18 -23.96 -7.33
C ARG A 205 -40.52 -23.75 -8.01
N THR A 206 -40.47 -23.35 -9.27
CA THR A 206 -41.63 -23.33 -10.17
C THR A 206 -41.53 -24.50 -11.16
N PRO A 207 -42.62 -25.24 -11.41
CA PRO A 207 -42.63 -26.24 -12.47
C PRO A 207 -42.51 -25.58 -13.85
N ASP A 208 -41.94 -26.30 -14.80
CA ASP A 208 -41.80 -25.91 -16.22
C ASP A 208 -42.70 -26.74 -17.15
N ASN A 209 -43.63 -27.51 -16.58
CA ASN A 209 -44.51 -28.38 -17.34
C ASN A 209 -45.61 -27.59 -18.10
N LEU A 210 -46.15 -28.21 -19.15
CA LEU A 210 -47.19 -27.60 -19.99
C LEU A 210 -48.46 -27.26 -19.21
N GLU A 211 -48.78 -28.07 -18.19
CA GLU A 211 -49.94 -27.88 -17.31
C GLU A 211 -49.85 -26.55 -16.55
N TYR A 212 -48.70 -26.26 -15.94
CA TYR A 212 -48.43 -25.01 -15.25
C TYR A 212 -48.43 -23.81 -16.19
N LEU A 213 -47.85 -23.93 -17.39
CA LEU A 213 -47.85 -22.85 -18.38
C LEU A 213 -49.27 -22.50 -18.84
N ASN A 214 -50.13 -23.51 -19.03
CA ASN A 214 -51.54 -23.29 -19.38
C ASN A 214 -52.30 -22.65 -18.23
N PHE A 215 -52.12 -23.13 -16.99
CA PHE A 215 -52.67 -22.51 -15.79
C PHE A 215 -52.25 -21.04 -15.67
N SER A 216 -50.96 -20.75 -15.83
CA SER A 216 -50.46 -19.38 -15.78
C SER A 216 -51.12 -18.49 -16.83
N ARG A 217 -51.35 -18.98 -18.05
CA ARG A 217 -52.03 -18.22 -19.12
C ARG A 217 -53.49 -17.94 -18.77
N GLU A 218 -54.19 -18.94 -18.23
CA GLU A 218 -55.59 -18.83 -17.82
C GLU A 218 -55.78 -17.83 -16.68
N VAL A 219 -54.95 -17.91 -15.63
CA VAL A 219 -54.97 -16.95 -14.51
C VAL A 219 -54.77 -15.52 -15.00
N LYS A 220 -53.82 -15.30 -15.93
CA LYS A 220 -53.58 -13.98 -16.52
C LYS A 220 -54.80 -13.46 -17.27
N SER A 221 -55.44 -14.31 -18.07
CA SER A 221 -56.66 -13.96 -18.80
C SER A 221 -57.82 -13.61 -17.86
N LEU A 222 -58.01 -14.40 -16.79
CA LEU A 222 -59.05 -14.17 -15.78
C LEU A 222 -58.81 -12.88 -14.98
N ALA A 223 -57.56 -12.59 -14.63
CA ALA A 223 -57.21 -11.35 -13.94
C ALA A 223 -57.49 -10.12 -14.79
N GLN A 224 -57.18 -10.17 -16.08
CA GLN A 224 -57.51 -9.10 -17.02
C GLN A 224 -59.03 -8.94 -17.16
N SER A 225 -59.77 -10.03 -17.36
CA SER A 225 -61.22 -9.96 -17.62
C SER A 225 -62.04 -9.56 -16.41
N ASN A 226 -61.71 -10.08 -15.22
CA ASN A 226 -62.56 -9.95 -14.03
C ASN A 226 -62.10 -8.83 -13.10
N TYR A 227 -60.81 -8.48 -13.12
CA TYR A 227 -60.22 -7.54 -12.17
C TYR A 227 -59.46 -6.38 -12.83
N ASN A 228 -59.44 -6.33 -14.17
CA ASN A 228 -58.68 -5.33 -14.94
C ASN A 228 -57.20 -5.22 -14.49
N PHE A 229 -56.61 -6.36 -14.15
CA PHE A 229 -55.23 -6.45 -13.69
C PHE A 229 -54.38 -7.20 -14.71
N THR A 230 -53.34 -6.53 -15.20
CA THR A 230 -52.40 -7.08 -16.17
C THR A 230 -51.17 -7.61 -15.44
N PHE A 231 -50.92 -8.92 -15.54
CA PHE A 231 -49.65 -9.49 -15.11
C PHE A 231 -48.52 -9.10 -16.06
N GLY A 232 -47.29 -9.07 -15.54
CA GLY A 232 -46.08 -8.93 -16.37
C GLY A 232 -45.85 -10.10 -17.33
N ASN A 233 -44.73 -10.03 -18.06
CA ASN A 233 -44.34 -11.07 -19.03
C ASN A 233 -43.90 -12.38 -18.36
N SER A 234 -43.59 -12.38 -17.06
CA SER A 234 -43.18 -13.56 -16.27
C SER A 234 -44.36 -14.51 -15.95
N SER A 235 -44.07 -15.76 -15.60
CA SER A 235 -45.11 -16.67 -15.09
C SER A 235 -45.72 -16.16 -13.78
N VAL A 236 -46.91 -16.62 -13.44
CA VAL A 236 -47.56 -16.28 -12.15
C VAL A 236 -46.67 -16.64 -10.96
N SER A 237 -46.78 -15.89 -9.86
CA SER A 237 -45.95 -16.10 -8.68
C SER A 237 -46.31 -17.39 -7.93
N THR A 238 -45.36 -17.90 -7.14
CA THR A 238 -45.54 -19.07 -6.28
C THR A 238 -46.61 -18.87 -5.20
N PHE A 239 -46.96 -17.62 -4.86
CA PHE A 239 -48.09 -17.33 -3.98
C PHE A 239 -49.42 -17.71 -4.61
N VAL A 240 -49.62 -17.39 -5.89
CA VAL A 240 -50.87 -17.68 -6.62
C VAL A 240 -51.07 -19.19 -6.71
N THR A 241 -50.01 -19.92 -7.06
CA THR A 241 -50.08 -21.38 -7.16
C THR A 241 -50.26 -22.05 -5.80
N ALA A 242 -49.63 -21.53 -4.75
CA ALA A 242 -49.82 -22.04 -3.39
C ALA A 242 -51.27 -21.88 -2.90
N PHE A 243 -51.95 -20.79 -3.25
CA PHE A 243 -53.38 -20.63 -2.94
C PHE A 243 -54.28 -21.56 -3.77
N TYR A 244 -53.95 -21.80 -5.03
CA TYR A 244 -54.64 -22.80 -5.84
C TYR A 244 -54.55 -24.19 -5.19
N ASP A 245 -53.34 -24.59 -4.81
CA ASP A 245 -53.10 -25.86 -4.12
C ASP A 245 -53.74 -25.90 -2.73
N ALA A 246 -53.90 -24.75 -2.05
CA ALA A 246 -54.59 -24.64 -0.77
C ALA A 246 -56.06 -25.04 -0.89
N VAL A 247 -56.75 -24.53 -1.90
CA VAL A 247 -58.17 -24.84 -2.15
C VAL A 247 -58.32 -26.33 -2.49
N LEU A 248 -57.40 -26.89 -3.27
CA LEU A 248 -57.39 -28.31 -3.59
C LEU A 248 -57.19 -29.17 -2.34
N LEU A 249 -56.22 -28.84 -1.49
CA LEU A 249 -55.98 -29.52 -0.21
C LEU A 249 -57.23 -29.48 0.69
N TYR A 250 -57.85 -28.31 0.82
CA TYR A 250 -59.07 -28.13 1.59
C TYR A 250 -60.21 -29.00 1.04
N ALA A 251 -60.42 -29.00 -0.28
CA ALA A 251 -61.46 -29.81 -0.92
C ALA A 251 -61.23 -31.33 -0.72
N LEU A 252 -59.98 -31.79 -0.79
CA LEU A 252 -59.62 -33.18 -0.51
C LEU A 252 -59.93 -33.57 0.93
N ALA A 253 -59.54 -32.74 1.90
CA ALA A 253 -59.83 -32.99 3.31
C ALA A 253 -61.34 -32.92 3.61
N LEU A 254 -62.07 -32.02 2.93
CA LEU A 254 -63.51 -31.89 3.06
C LEU A 254 -64.22 -33.14 2.54
N LYS A 255 -63.85 -33.61 1.34
CA LYS A 255 -64.39 -34.83 0.73
C LYS A 255 -64.26 -36.05 1.65
N GLU A 256 -63.14 -36.18 2.35
CA GLU A 256 -62.90 -37.27 3.31
C GLU A 256 -63.66 -37.11 4.63
N SER A 257 -64.08 -35.89 4.96
CA SER A 257 -64.80 -35.56 6.17
C SER A 257 -66.33 -35.66 5.99
N LEU A 258 -66.82 -35.70 4.76
CA LEU A 258 -68.26 -35.80 4.48
C LEU A 258 -68.80 -37.20 4.86
N PRO A 259 -69.93 -37.27 5.59
CA PRO A 259 -70.56 -38.54 5.95
C PRO A 259 -71.13 -39.24 4.71
N LYS A 260 -71.18 -40.58 4.73
CA LYS A 260 -71.76 -41.40 3.63
C LYS A 260 -73.27 -41.20 3.45
N LYS A 261 -73.95 -40.57 4.41
CA LYS A 261 -75.38 -40.26 4.37
C LYS A 261 -75.60 -38.74 4.37
N PRO A 262 -76.40 -38.19 3.46
CA PRO A 262 -76.73 -36.76 3.46
C PRO A 262 -77.66 -36.45 4.64
N GLY A 263 -77.30 -35.48 5.50
CA GLY A 263 -78.21 -34.96 6.54
C GLY A 263 -77.57 -34.47 7.84
N GLU A 264 -76.38 -34.97 8.21
CA GLU A 264 -75.69 -34.57 9.44
C GLU A 264 -74.22 -34.21 9.16
N VAL A 265 -74.00 -33.04 8.56
CA VAL A 265 -72.65 -32.54 8.27
C VAL A 265 -72.24 -31.60 9.40
N TYR A 266 -71.67 -32.14 10.47
CA TYR A 266 -70.97 -31.34 11.49
C TYR A 266 -69.49 -31.23 11.12
N LEU A 267 -69.11 -30.11 10.50
CA LEU A 267 -67.73 -29.84 10.11
C LEU A 267 -66.96 -29.22 11.27
N ASP A 268 -66.24 -30.07 12.00
CA ASP A 268 -65.21 -29.62 12.94
C ASP A 268 -63.96 -29.20 12.15
N GLY A 269 -63.70 -27.90 12.12
CA GLY A 269 -62.55 -27.36 11.40
C GLY A 269 -61.21 -27.77 12.02
N GLY A 270 -61.15 -28.07 13.33
CA GLY A 270 -59.95 -28.63 13.94
C GLY A 270 -59.62 -30.02 13.38
N ASN A 271 -60.62 -30.90 13.30
CA ASN A 271 -60.49 -32.22 12.69
C ASN A 271 -60.16 -32.11 11.19
N LEU A 272 -60.80 -31.19 10.48
CA LEU A 272 -60.52 -30.93 9.07
C LEU A 272 -59.06 -30.50 8.86
N THR A 273 -58.54 -29.60 9.70
CA THR A 273 -57.12 -29.21 9.67
C THR A 273 -56.19 -30.39 9.95
N ARG A 274 -56.51 -31.24 10.93
CA ARG A 274 -55.68 -32.42 11.24
C ARG A 274 -55.64 -33.45 10.11
N ARG A 275 -56.65 -33.49 9.25
CA ARG A 275 -56.68 -34.33 8.03
C ARG A 275 -55.87 -33.74 6.87
N MET A 276 -55.61 -32.44 6.89
CA MET A 276 -54.73 -31.78 5.92
C MET A 276 -53.24 -32.01 6.24
N TRP A 277 -52.89 -32.18 7.51
CA TRP A 277 -51.51 -32.36 7.96
C TRP A 277 -51.01 -33.78 7.70
N GLY A 278 -49.73 -33.92 7.32
CA GLY A 278 -49.17 -35.21 6.93
C GLY A 278 -49.69 -35.76 5.60
N LYS A 279 -50.37 -34.93 4.79
CA LYS A 279 -50.93 -35.34 3.50
C LYS A 279 -50.01 -34.95 2.34
N SER A 280 -49.92 -35.86 1.38
CA SER A 280 -49.32 -35.64 0.07
C SER A 280 -50.39 -35.70 -1.03
N PHE A 281 -50.34 -34.76 -1.98
CA PHE A 281 -51.25 -34.75 -3.13
C PHE A 281 -50.58 -34.09 -4.34
N LYS A 282 -51.13 -34.35 -5.53
CA LYS A 282 -50.66 -33.72 -6.77
C LYS A 282 -51.42 -32.41 -6.99
N GLY A 283 -50.71 -31.29 -6.93
CA GLY A 283 -51.21 -29.95 -7.21
C GLY A 283 -50.69 -29.39 -8.54
N ILE A 284 -50.94 -28.10 -8.80
CA ILE A 284 -50.42 -27.44 -10.01
C ILE A 284 -48.91 -27.23 -9.95
N THR A 285 -48.37 -27.15 -8.72
CA THR A 285 -46.93 -27.04 -8.46
C THR A 285 -46.19 -28.38 -8.47
N GLY A 286 -46.85 -29.47 -8.90
CA GLY A 286 -46.33 -30.83 -8.82
C GLY A 286 -46.75 -31.53 -7.52
N ASP A 287 -45.86 -32.35 -6.95
CA ASP A 287 -46.16 -33.06 -5.72
C ASP A 287 -46.08 -32.12 -4.51
N VAL A 288 -47.19 -31.96 -3.81
CA VAL A 288 -47.32 -31.11 -2.62
C VAL A 288 -47.33 -31.99 -1.39
N ASN A 289 -46.35 -31.80 -0.51
CA ASN A 289 -46.20 -32.54 0.74
C ASN A 289 -46.38 -31.61 1.94
N ILE A 290 -47.41 -31.85 2.76
CA ILE A 290 -47.64 -31.14 4.02
C ILE A 290 -47.09 -32.00 5.15
N ASP A 291 -46.20 -31.45 5.97
CA ASP A 291 -45.64 -32.15 7.12
C ASP A 291 -46.68 -32.37 8.24
N GLU A 292 -46.31 -33.15 9.25
CA GLU A 292 -47.17 -33.43 10.40
C GLU A 292 -47.52 -32.19 11.24
N ASN A 293 -46.78 -31.08 11.06
CA ASN A 293 -47.02 -29.80 11.71
C ASN A 293 -47.86 -28.85 10.85
N GLY A 294 -48.37 -29.30 9.70
CA GLY A 294 -49.21 -28.49 8.82
C GLY A 294 -48.44 -27.50 7.97
N ASP A 295 -47.16 -27.73 7.72
CA ASP A 295 -46.31 -26.87 6.93
C ASP A 295 -45.87 -27.58 5.66
N ARG A 296 -46.02 -26.93 4.50
CA ARG A 296 -45.54 -27.49 3.24
C ARG A 296 -44.02 -27.65 3.28
N ILE A 297 -43.56 -28.82 2.86
CA ILE A 297 -42.16 -29.07 2.54
C ILE A 297 -41.88 -28.41 1.19
N ALA A 298 -41.07 -27.34 1.21
CA ALA A 298 -40.77 -26.53 0.04
C ALA A 298 -39.50 -26.99 -0.66
N ASP A 299 -39.52 -26.92 -1.98
CA ASP A 299 -38.39 -27.14 -2.86
C ASP A 299 -37.88 -25.79 -3.40
N TYR A 300 -36.58 -25.70 -3.62
CA TYR A 300 -35.92 -24.48 -4.09
C TYR A 300 -35.11 -24.76 -5.35
N SER A 301 -34.89 -23.72 -6.15
CA SER A 301 -34.06 -23.74 -7.33
C SER A 301 -32.92 -22.74 -7.16
N LEU A 302 -31.73 -23.15 -7.59
CA LEU A 302 -30.54 -22.31 -7.67
C LEU A 302 -30.38 -21.89 -9.13
N LEU A 303 -30.35 -20.59 -9.36
CA LEU A 303 -30.17 -19.98 -10.67
C LEU A 303 -28.79 -19.35 -10.75
N ASP A 304 -28.21 -19.43 -11.94
CA ASP A 304 -26.95 -18.80 -12.32
C ASP A 304 -27.12 -18.12 -13.68
N MET A 305 -26.27 -17.15 -13.98
CA MET A 305 -26.27 -16.48 -15.28
C MET A 305 -25.48 -17.30 -16.30
N ASP A 306 -26.13 -17.64 -17.41
CA ASP A 306 -25.45 -18.26 -18.54
C ASP A 306 -24.53 -17.26 -19.23
N SER A 307 -23.28 -17.66 -19.49
CA SER A 307 -22.25 -16.77 -20.03
C SER A 307 -22.51 -16.33 -21.47
N GLU A 308 -23.19 -17.16 -22.26
CA GLU A 308 -23.47 -16.87 -23.68
C GLU A 308 -24.72 -16.02 -23.85
N THR A 309 -25.82 -16.43 -23.22
CA THR A 309 -27.10 -15.74 -23.37
C THR A 309 -27.28 -14.56 -22.41
N SER A 310 -26.43 -14.46 -21.37
CA SER A 310 -26.61 -13.53 -20.24
C SER A 310 -27.98 -13.65 -19.56
N LYS A 311 -28.61 -14.82 -19.65
CA LYS A 311 -29.90 -15.11 -19.02
C LYS A 311 -29.73 -15.98 -17.80
N PHE A 312 -30.54 -15.73 -16.78
CA PHE A 312 -30.60 -16.55 -15.60
C PHE A 312 -31.34 -17.86 -15.88
N GLU A 313 -30.68 -18.97 -15.58
CA GLU A 313 -31.20 -20.31 -15.77
C GLU A 313 -30.99 -21.16 -14.53
N ILE A 314 -31.82 -22.18 -14.37
CA ILE A 314 -31.71 -23.10 -13.24
C ILE A 314 -30.50 -24.00 -13.48
N VAL A 315 -29.60 -24.07 -12.49
CA VAL A 315 -28.40 -24.93 -12.51
C VAL A 315 -28.53 -26.10 -11.54
N ALA A 316 -29.31 -25.94 -10.47
CA ALA A 316 -29.58 -27.00 -9.51
C ALA A 316 -30.94 -26.85 -8.85
N ASN A 317 -31.51 -27.96 -8.40
CA ASN A 317 -32.73 -28.03 -7.61
C ASN A 317 -32.45 -28.65 -6.25
N TYR A 318 -32.96 -28.03 -5.20
CA TYR A 318 -32.96 -28.56 -3.84
C TYR A 318 -34.34 -29.12 -3.51
N TYR A 319 -34.39 -30.42 -3.21
CA TYR A 319 -35.62 -31.10 -2.79
C TYR A 319 -35.70 -31.13 -1.26
N GLY A 320 -36.69 -30.45 -0.69
CA GLY A 320 -36.85 -30.31 0.76
C GLY A 320 -37.16 -31.63 1.46
N ALA A 321 -37.88 -32.54 0.79
CA ALA A 321 -38.24 -33.84 1.35
C ALA A 321 -37.02 -34.75 1.54
N ASN A 322 -36.16 -34.84 0.52
CA ASN A 322 -34.98 -35.70 0.51
C ASN A 322 -33.72 -35.00 1.03
N LYS A 323 -33.75 -33.66 1.16
CA LYS A 323 -32.61 -32.79 1.51
C LYS A 323 -31.43 -32.95 0.55
N THR A 324 -31.73 -33.18 -0.73
CA THR A 324 -30.75 -33.39 -1.80
C THR A 324 -30.66 -32.17 -2.71
N LEU A 325 -29.43 -31.83 -3.12
CA LEU A 325 -29.16 -30.87 -4.19
C LEU A 325 -28.83 -31.65 -5.47
N GLU A 326 -29.66 -31.51 -6.48
CA GLU A 326 -29.55 -32.18 -7.78
C GLU A 326 -29.21 -31.16 -8.86
N TYR A 327 -28.11 -31.38 -9.58
CA TYR A 327 -27.66 -30.51 -10.67
C TYR A 327 -28.36 -30.86 -11.97
N ILE A 328 -28.66 -29.85 -12.79
CA ILE A 328 -29.24 -30.05 -14.11
C ILE A 328 -28.14 -30.49 -15.08
N ALA A 329 -28.39 -31.58 -15.81
CA ALA A 329 -27.42 -32.13 -16.75
C ALA A 329 -27.05 -31.10 -17.84
N GLY A 330 -25.76 -30.90 -18.07
CA GLY A 330 -25.25 -29.94 -19.06
C GLY A 330 -25.24 -28.47 -18.60
N LYS A 331 -25.68 -28.18 -17.37
CA LYS A 331 -25.60 -26.84 -16.77
C LYS A 331 -24.61 -26.87 -15.61
N GLN A 332 -23.58 -26.02 -15.69
CA GLN A 332 -22.58 -25.86 -14.64
C GLN A 332 -22.70 -24.47 -14.03
N ILE A 333 -22.28 -24.34 -12.77
CA ILE A 333 -22.20 -23.04 -12.10
C ILE A 333 -20.93 -22.33 -12.59
N HIS A 334 -21.10 -21.11 -13.08
CA HIS A 334 -20.01 -20.24 -13.48
C HIS A 334 -19.52 -19.45 -12.27
N TRP A 335 -18.20 -19.25 -12.21
CA TRP A 335 -17.56 -18.48 -11.16
C TRP A 335 -16.89 -17.25 -11.75
N ALA A 336 -17.16 -16.08 -11.17
CA ALA A 336 -16.58 -14.82 -11.60
C ALA A 336 -15.03 -14.84 -11.55
N GLY A 337 -14.40 -13.93 -12.30
CA GLY A 337 -12.94 -13.87 -12.42
C GLY A 337 -12.31 -15.00 -13.25
N GLY A 338 -13.12 -15.71 -14.07
CA GLY A 338 -12.64 -16.76 -14.97
C GLY A 338 -12.24 -18.06 -14.26
N ARG A 339 -12.80 -18.30 -13.07
CA ARG A 339 -12.47 -19.48 -12.27
C ARG A 339 -13.25 -20.70 -12.76
N LEU A 340 -12.58 -21.85 -12.78
CA LEU A 340 -13.22 -23.15 -13.05
C LEU A 340 -13.81 -23.79 -11.79
N GLU A 341 -13.35 -23.35 -10.61
CA GLU A 341 -13.73 -23.91 -9.31
C GLU A 341 -14.27 -22.81 -8.37
N PRO A 342 -15.18 -23.18 -7.44
CA PRO A 342 -15.71 -22.26 -6.44
C PRO A 342 -14.57 -21.60 -5.66
N PRO A 343 -14.65 -20.29 -5.37
CA PRO A 343 -13.67 -19.65 -4.49
C PRO A 343 -13.79 -20.20 -3.06
N PRO A 344 -12.69 -20.28 -2.31
CA PRO A 344 -12.75 -20.64 -0.90
C PRO A 344 -13.50 -19.57 -0.09
N ASP A 345 -14.12 -19.96 1.04
CA ASP A 345 -14.82 -19.02 1.91
C ASP A 345 -13.87 -18.09 2.68
N THR A 346 -12.61 -18.50 2.81
CA THR A 346 -11.52 -17.76 3.44
C THR A 346 -10.46 -17.44 2.37
N PRO A 347 -10.03 -16.18 2.22
CA PRO A 347 -8.97 -15.83 1.29
C PRO A 347 -7.66 -16.54 1.65
N THR A 348 -6.82 -16.80 0.65
CA THR A 348 -5.58 -17.58 0.81
C THR A 348 -4.63 -16.98 1.85
N CYS A 349 -4.60 -15.65 1.97
CA CYS A 349 -3.79 -14.94 2.95
C CYS A 349 -4.49 -14.63 4.28
N GLY A 350 -5.67 -15.22 4.53
CA GLY A 350 -6.48 -14.89 5.70
C GLY A 350 -7.13 -13.50 5.57
N PHE A 351 -8.18 -13.24 6.35
CA PHE A 351 -8.91 -11.97 6.26
C PHE A 351 -8.08 -10.75 6.68
N ASP A 352 -7.08 -10.96 7.54
CA ASP A 352 -6.16 -9.96 8.08
C ASP A 352 -4.81 -9.92 7.35
N GLY A 353 -4.61 -10.77 6.34
CA GLY A 353 -3.33 -10.89 5.65
C GLY A 353 -2.24 -11.62 6.44
N SER A 354 -2.55 -12.18 7.62
CA SER A 354 -1.57 -12.81 8.51
C SER A 354 -0.92 -14.09 7.94
N LEU A 355 -1.59 -14.75 6.98
CA LEU A 355 -1.08 -15.98 6.34
C LEU A 355 -0.23 -15.70 5.10
N CYS A 356 -0.19 -14.44 4.64
CA CYS A 356 0.67 -14.05 3.54
C CYS A 356 2.13 -14.00 4.03
N PRO A 357 3.10 -14.52 3.25
CA PRO A 357 4.51 -14.32 3.56
C PRO A 357 4.82 -12.82 3.58
N ASP A 358 5.45 -12.34 4.66
CA ASP A 358 5.84 -10.95 4.80
C ASP A 358 6.79 -10.55 3.67
N ASN A 359 6.25 -9.88 2.65
CA ASN A 359 7.03 -9.22 1.60
C ASN A 359 7.60 -7.87 2.07
N SER A 360 7.47 -7.55 3.36
CA SER A 360 8.19 -6.43 3.95
C SER A 360 9.68 -6.76 3.95
N LEU A 361 10.50 -5.89 3.36
CA LEU A 361 11.95 -6.02 3.44
C LEU A 361 12.31 -6.23 4.92
N PRO A 362 12.94 -7.35 5.28
CA PRO A 362 13.17 -7.67 6.69
C PRO A 362 13.91 -6.51 7.33
N GLY A 363 13.54 -6.09 8.53
CA GLY A 363 14.12 -4.89 9.17
C GLY A 363 15.65 -4.90 9.23
N TYR A 364 16.26 -6.08 9.19
CA TYR A 364 17.71 -6.30 9.05
C TYR A 364 18.30 -5.75 7.73
N ALA A 365 17.56 -5.77 6.62
CA ALA A 365 17.97 -5.20 5.34
C ALA A 365 18.03 -3.66 5.42
N ILE A 366 17.06 -3.02 6.05
CA ILE A 366 17.06 -1.56 6.26
C ILE A 366 18.22 -1.16 7.20
N LEU A 367 18.42 -1.90 8.29
CA LEU A 367 19.56 -1.72 9.19
C LEU A 367 20.90 -1.90 8.46
N SER A 368 21.02 -2.88 7.56
CA SER A 368 22.25 -3.09 6.79
C SER A 368 22.56 -1.94 5.81
N ILE A 369 21.54 -1.34 5.19
CA ILE A 369 21.73 -0.21 4.26
C ILE A 369 22.19 1.05 5.02
N VAL A 370 21.59 1.29 6.19
CA VAL A 370 21.97 2.43 7.05
C VAL A 370 23.38 2.24 7.60
N LEU A 371 23.73 1.03 8.06
CA LEU A 371 25.09 0.73 8.53
C LEU A 371 26.12 0.86 7.41
N MET A 372 25.86 0.28 6.23
CA MET A 372 26.78 0.36 5.09
C MET A 372 26.98 1.80 4.62
N SER A 373 25.91 2.61 4.53
CA SER A 373 26.04 4.02 4.14
C SER A 373 26.83 4.83 5.18
N SER A 374 26.63 4.58 6.47
CA SER A 374 27.38 5.27 7.52
C SER A 374 28.89 4.93 7.49
N ILE A 375 29.23 3.66 7.24
CA ILE A 375 30.62 3.20 7.14
C ILE A 375 31.31 3.85 5.94
N VAL A 376 30.65 3.90 4.78
CA VAL A 376 31.19 4.54 3.57
C VAL A 376 31.49 6.02 3.80
N VAL A 377 30.60 6.75 4.48
CA VAL A 377 30.82 8.17 4.80
C VAL A 377 32.06 8.34 5.71
N VAL A 378 32.23 7.49 6.72
CA VAL A 378 33.41 7.53 7.61
C VAL A 378 34.70 7.27 6.83
N PHE A 379 34.71 6.30 5.91
CA PHE A 379 35.89 6.03 5.08
C PHE A 379 36.23 7.18 4.13
N ILE A 380 35.22 7.84 3.55
CA ILE A 380 35.44 9.02 2.68
C ILE A 380 36.05 10.17 3.50
N VAL A 381 35.48 10.49 4.66
CA VAL A 381 35.97 11.55 5.53
C VAL A 381 37.40 11.25 6.03
N GLY A 382 37.67 10.00 6.44
CA GLY A 382 38.99 9.55 6.85
C GLY A 382 40.02 9.67 5.73
N SER A 383 39.67 9.23 4.52
CA SER A 383 40.55 9.31 3.34
C SER A 383 40.90 10.75 2.97
N ILE A 384 39.93 11.68 3.05
CA ILE A 384 40.17 13.11 2.83
C ILE A 384 41.13 13.66 3.89
N PHE A 385 40.97 13.27 5.15
CA PHE A 385 41.83 13.74 6.24
C PHE A 385 43.27 13.24 6.09
N VAL A 386 43.44 11.97 5.74
CA VAL A 386 44.75 11.35 5.46
C VAL A 386 45.40 12.00 4.24
N TYR A 387 44.65 12.23 3.17
CA TYR A 387 45.16 12.90 1.96
C TYR A 387 45.62 14.34 2.26
N ARG A 388 44.84 15.11 3.03
CA ARG A 388 45.26 16.46 3.47
C ARG A 388 46.51 16.42 4.32
N ARG A 389 46.61 15.46 5.25
CA ARG A 389 47.80 15.31 6.11
C ARG A 389 49.04 14.97 5.28
N PHE A 390 48.92 14.03 4.34
CA PHE A 390 50.02 13.63 3.46
C PHE A 390 50.48 14.77 2.55
N ARG A 391 49.54 15.54 1.98
CA ARG A 391 49.84 16.74 1.18
C ARG A 391 50.58 17.81 1.98
N LEU A 392 50.23 18.00 3.26
CA LEU A 392 50.93 18.96 4.12
C LEU A 392 52.35 18.49 4.50
N GLU A 393 52.54 17.21 4.81
CA GLU A 393 53.88 16.66 5.14
C GLU A 393 54.82 16.71 3.92
N THR A 394 54.33 16.39 2.72
CA THR A 394 55.14 16.47 1.47
C THR A 394 55.58 17.89 1.13
N GLN A 395 54.76 18.90 1.42
CA GLN A 395 55.16 20.30 1.26
C GLN A 395 56.23 20.71 2.27
N ILE A 396 56.23 20.18 3.48
CA ILE A 396 57.28 20.48 4.49
C ILE A 396 58.60 19.79 4.12
N ALA A 397 58.56 18.60 3.51
CA ALA A 397 59.75 17.83 3.15
C ALA A 397 60.55 18.36 1.94
N SER A 398 60.04 19.34 1.19
CA SER A 398 60.79 19.93 0.08
C SER A 398 61.89 20.85 0.61
N MET A 399 63.14 20.36 0.60
CA MET A 399 64.35 21.06 1.06
C MET A 399 64.81 22.18 0.10
N THR A 400 63.88 23.01 -0.39
CA THR A 400 64.11 24.07 -1.40
C THR A 400 64.98 25.24 -0.90
N TRP A 401 65.28 25.27 0.40
CA TRP A 401 66.16 26.25 1.06
C TRP A 401 67.61 25.79 1.19
N LYS A 402 67.90 24.49 0.97
CA LYS A 402 69.26 23.94 1.04
C LYS A 402 70.05 24.35 -0.19
N VAL A 403 71.23 24.92 0.02
CA VAL A 403 72.15 25.35 -1.04
C VAL A 403 73.42 24.54 -0.92
N HIS A 404 73.93 24.04 -2.05
CA HIS A 404 75.21 23.35 -2.13
C HIS A 404 76.33 24.39 -2.25
N TRP A 405 77.49 24.14 -1.62
CA TRP A 405 78.60 25.09 -1.65
C TRP A 405 79.13 25.33 -3.07
N ASP A 406 79.06 24.30 -3.91
CA ASP A 406 79.50 24.35 -5.32
C ASP A 406 78.75 25.39 -6.17
N ASP A 407 77.54 25.80 -5.76
CA ASP A 407 76.75 26.81 -6.47
C ASP A 407 77.15 28.26 -6.09
N VAL A 408 78.04 28.45 -5.12
CA VAL A 408 78.43 29.76 -4.57
C VAL A 408 79.85 30.11 -5.00
N MET A 409 80.00 31.13 -5.86
CA MET A 409 81.31 31.64 -6.23
C MET A 409 81.75 32.75 -5.27
N VAL A 410 82.79 32.51 -4.46
CA VAL A 410 83.34 33.50 -3.53
C VAL A 410 84.29 34.45 -4.26
N LEU A 411 84.03 35.76 -4.20
CA LEU A 411 84.92 36.78 -4.77
C LEU A 411 86.04 37.08 -3.76
N SER A 412 87.18 36.40 -3.88
CA SER A 412 88.37 36.71 -3.10
C SER A 412 89.08 37.96 -3.65
N ASN A 413 89.24 39.00 -2.83
CA ASN A 413 90.07 40.17 -3.16
C ASN A 413 91.56 39.81 -3.12
N VAL A 414 92.07 39.19 -4.19
CA VAL A 414 93.50 38.93 -4.36
C VAL A 414 94.07 39.91 -5.38
N LYS A 415 95.02 40.74 -4.94
CA LYS A 415 95.81 41.65 -5.78
C LYS A 415 96.66 40.81 -6.74
N THR A 416 96.54 41.09 -8.04
CA THR A 416 97.19 40.37 -9.15
C THR A 416 98.70 40.59 -9.20
N ARG A 417 99.46 39.53 -9.55
CA ARG A 417 100.83 39.64 -10.09
C ARG A 417 101.03 38.64 -11.23
N GLY A 418 101.15 39.18 -12.45
CA GLY A 418 102.17 38.81 -13.44
C GLY A 418 102.16 37.42 -14.11
N SER A 419 101.60 37.39 -15.33
CA SER A 419 102.15 36.85 -16.59
C SER A 419 102.35 35.34 -16.85
N MET A 420 101.93 35.00 -18.10
CA MET A 420 102.22 33.87 -19.00
C MET A 420 101.25 32.68 -19.02
N TYR A 421 100.32 32.76 -20.01
CA TYR A 421 99.97 31.76 -21.04
C TYR A 421 100.13 30.29 -20.61
N SER A 422 99.12 29.43 -20.57
CA SER A 422 98.11 29.07 -21.57
C SER A 422 98.12 27.54 -21.58
N LEU A 423 96.95 26.91 -21.56
CA LEU A 423 96.58 25.70 -22.31
C LEU A 423 95.24 25.21 -21.73
N ILE A 424 94.39 24.71 -22.61
CA ILE A 424 93.02 24.21 -22.38
C ILE A 424 91.94 25.28 -22.55
N ALA A 425 91.75 25.59 -23.83
CA ALA A 425 90.47 25.93 -24.40
C ALA A 425 89.42 24.79 -24.23
N ASN A 426 88.15 25.20 -24.31
CA ASN A 426 86.99 24.41 -24.77
C ASN A 426 86.21 23.53 -23.78
N LYS A 427 85.31 24.18 -23.03
CA LYS A 427 83.89 23.81 -22.79
C LYS A 427 83.33 24.86 -21.82
N PHE A 428 82.53 25.86 -22.20
CA PHE A 428 81.15 25.76 -22.65
C PHE A 428 80.71 27.10 -23.28
N ARG A 429 80.08 27.03 -24.45
CA ARG A 429 79.25 28.09 -25.04
C ARG A 429 77.84 28.03 -24.42
N TYR A 430 77.31 29.18 -24.00
CA TYR A 430 75.95 29.73 -24.18
C TYR A 430 75.77 30.83 -23.09
N SER A 431 76.19 32.09 -23.29
CA SER A 431 75.73 33.18 -24.15
C SER A 431 75.05 34.29 -23.32
N GLN A 432 75.65 35.48 -23.43
CA GLN A 432 75.14 36.83 -23.13
C GLN A 432 75.05 37.26 -21.66
N LEU A 433 76.16 37.80 -21.14
CA LEU A 433 76.12 38.83 -20.11
C LEU A 433 76.78 40.09 -20.69
N THR A 434 75.94 41.08 -21.01
CA THR A 434 76.35 42.44 -21.36
C THR A 434 76.97 43.10 -20.13
N ILE A 435 78.20 43.56 -20.31
CA ILE A 435 79.01 44.29 -19.34
C ILE A 435 78.51 45.74 -19.33
N TYR A 436 78.03 46.21 -18.18
CA TYR A 436 78.05 47.63 -17.83
C TYR A 436 79.15 47.83 -16.79
N SER A 437 80.30 48.31 -17.24
CA SER A 437 81.24 49.14 -16.50
C SER A 437 80.67 50.58 -16.46
N GLU A 438 81.04 51.56 -15.64
CA GLU A 438 82.16 51.89 -14.77
C GLU A 438 81.54 52.60 -13.53
N ASP A 439 82.17 52.67 -12.36
CA ASP A 439 83.03 53.81 -12.03
C ASP A 439 84.22 53.39 -11.15
N ASN A 440 85.40 53.73 -11.65
CA ASN A 440 86.68 53.60 -10.98
C ASN A 440 87.01 54.86 -10.17
N ALA A 441 87.63 54.63 -9.00
CA ALA A 441 88.72 55.39 -8.37
C ALA A 441 88.64 56.94 -8.34
N SER A 442 88.78 57.61 -7.19
CA SER A 442 90.06 57.68 -6.47
C SER A 442 90.03 58.77 -5.37
N MET A 443 91.02 58.68 -4.47
CA MET A 443 91.51 59.66 -3.45
C MET A 443 90.97 59.53 -2.02
N PRO A 444 91.79 59.82 -0.98
CA PRO A 444 93.18 59.42 -0.79
C PRO A 444 93.40 58.71 0.57
N GLU A 445 94.67 58.35 0.76
CA GLU A 445 95.30 57.64 1.87
C GLU A 445 94.86 58.00 3.28
N GLY A 446 94.92 56.99 4.14
CA GLY A 446 95.10 57.15 5.58
C GLY A 446 93.92 56.66 6.42
N VAL A 447 94.25 55.96 7.50
CA VAL A 447 93.41 55.61 8.64
C VAL A 447 92.74 54.22 8.58
N ASP A 448 93.48 53.30 9.18
CA ASP A 448 93.11 52.21 10.09
C ASP A 448 92.28 50.99 9.63
N LYS A 449 93.01 49.87 9.73
CA LYS A 449 92.57 48.48 9.82
C LYS A 449 91.50 48.31 10.91
N ASN A 450 90.20 48.31 10.57
CA ASN A 450 89.18 47.48 11.25
C ASN A 450 87.77 47.46 10.61
N ASN A 451 87.61 47.75 9.33
CA ASN A 451 86.33 47.47 8.67
C ASN A 451 86.23 45.98 8.32
N VAL A 452 85.47 45.24 9.13
CA VAL A 452 85.04 43.86 8.87
C VAL A 452 84.18 43.86 7.60
N TYR A 453 84.80 43.65 6.45
CA TYR A 453 84.08 43.38 5.21
C TYR A 453 83.52 41.96 5.28
N MET A 454 82.20 41.83 5.28
CA MET A 454 81.53 40.53 5.11
C MET A 454 81.92 39.93 3.76
N PRO A 455 82.25 38.62 3.68
CA PRO A 455 82.57 37.99 2.41
C PRO A 455 81.36 38.02 1.48
N THR A 456 81.58 38.40 0.22
CA THR A 456 80.55 38.46 -0.81
C THR A 456 80.78 37.40 -1.86
N GLY A 457 79.71 36.79 -2.35
CA GLY A 457 79.76 35.83 -3.44
C GLY A 457 78.67 36.07 -4.48
N LEU A 458 78.70 35.29 -5.54
CA LEU A 458 77.62 35.20 -6.53
C LEU A 458 76.90 33.86 -6.37
N TYR A 459 75.58 33.90 -6.23
CA TYR A 459 74.71 32.71 -6.25
C TYR A 459 73.58 32.95 -7.25
N LYS A 460 73.47 32.10 -8.28
CA LYS A 460 72.47 32.21 -9.37
C LYS A 460 72.34 33.65 -9.95
N ASN A 461 73.47 34.24 -10.35
CA ASN A 461 73.59 35.61 -10.87
C ASN A 461 73.17 36.75 -9.93
N SER A 462 72.89 36.47 -8.64
CA SER A 462 72.63 37.48 -7.62
C SER A 462 73.85 37.65 -6.71
N LYS A 463 74.22 38.90 -6.39
CA LYS A 463 75.28 39.19 -5.42
C LYS A 463 74.74 38.94 -4.01
N VAL A 464 75.36 38.00 -3.30
CA VAL A 464 74.95 37.56 -1.96
C VAL A 464 76.02 37.89 -0.93
N ALA A 465 75.58 38.24 0.28
CA ALA A 465 76.40 38.30 1.48
C ALA A 465 76.45 36.90 2.11
N ILE A 466 77.67 36.42 2.37
CA ILE A 466 77.93 35.12 2.98
C ILE A 466 78.19 35.36 4.46
N LYS A 467 77.37 34.75 5.32
CA LYS A 467 77.60 34.76 6.77
C LYS A 467 77.97 33.35 7.22
N GLU A 468 79.23 33.18 7.63
CA GLU A 468 79.73 31.90 8.13
C GLU A 468 79.12 31.56 9.49
N ILE A 469 78.80 30.27 9.66
CA ILE A 469 78.32 29.70 10.91
C ILE A 469 79.50 28.98 11.56
N PRO A 470 79.92 29.33 12.79
CA PRO A 470 81.14 28.81 13.42
C PRO A 470 80.99 27.37 13.96
N ARG A 471 80.34 26.47 13.22
CA ARG A 471 80.15 25.05 13.59
C ARG A 471 80.32 24.13 12.39
N ASN A 472 81.01 23.01 12.59
CA ASN A 472 81.31 22.02 11.55
C ASN A 472 80.17 21.02 11.28
N LYS A 473 79.11 20.99 12.10
CA LYS A 473 77.93 20.15 11.89
C LYS A 473 76.71 20.86 12.49
N VAL A 474 75.63 20.96 11.71
CA VAL A 474 74.35 21.53 12.14
C VAL A 474 73.28 20.44 11.99
N GLU A 475 72.62 20.07 13.08
CA GLU A 475 71.49 19.12 13.06
C GLU A 475 70.19 19.90 12.90
N ILE A 476 69.42 19.58 11.85
CA ILE A 476 68.20 20.30 11.51
C ILE A 476 67.02 19.67 12.26
N SER A 477 66.45 20.39 13.23
CA SER A 477 65.21 20.01 13.89
C SER A 477 63.97 20.43 13.06
N ARG A 478 62.83 19.74 13.25
CA ARG A 478 61.56 20.07 12.56
C ARG A 478 61.11 21.54 12.72
N PRO A 479 61.16 22.17 13.91
CA PRO A 479 60.79 23.59 14.04
C PRO A 479 61.74 24.51 13.24
N LEU A 480 63.04 24.21 13.22
CA LEU A 480 64.02 24.99 12.44
C LEU A 480 63.76 24.89 10.93
N LEU A 481 63.37 23.71 10.43
CA LEU A 481 63.02 23.51 9.02
C LEU A 481 61.78 24.32 8.60
N LEU A 482 60.77 24.39 9.48
CA LEU A 482 59.58 25.22 9.25
C LEU A 482 59.91 26.71 9.21
N GLU A 483 60.84 27.17 10.05
CA GLU A 483 61.32 28.55 10.05
C GLU A 483 62.14 28.89 8.80
N LEU A 484 63.08 28.02 8.39
CA LEU A 484 63.86 28.18 7.17
C LEU A 484 62.98 28.24 5.93
N LYS A 485 61.94 27.39 5.87
CA LYS A 485 60.94 27.43 4.80
C LYS A 485 60.15 28.73 4.81
N ARG A 486 59.63 29.17 5.97
CA ARG A 486 58.93 30.46 6.10
C ARG A 486 59.81 31.63 5.65
N MET A 487 61.10 31.62 5.96
CA MET A 487 62.04 32.66 5.53
C MET A 487 62.30 32.63 4.02
N LYS A 488 62.34 31.45 3.40
CA LYS A 488 62.49 31.30 1.94
C LYS A 488 61.26 31.78 1.17
N ASP A 489 60.07 31.52 1.71
CA ASP A 489 58.78 31.90 1.11
C ASP A 489 58.49 33.41 1.29
N LEU A 490 59.11 34.07 2.28
CA LEU A 490 58.92 35.50 2.58
C LEU A 490 59.76 36.40 1.65
N GLN A 491 59.19 36.80 0.52
CA GLN A 491 59.80 37.76 -0.41
C GLN A 491 59.02 39.08 -0.39
N HIS A 492 59.69 40.17 -0.03
CA HIS A 492 59.10 41.51 0.00
C HIS A 492 60.19 42.56 -0.24
N ASP A 493 59.93 43.61 -1.02
CA ASP A 493 60.91 44.62 -1.44
C ASP A 493 61.58 45.38 -0.27
N HIS A 494 60.89 45.42 0.87
CA HIS A 494 61.36 46.08 2.10
C HIS A 494 62.02 45.13 3.11
N LEU A 495 62.22 43.84 2.77
CA LEU A 495 62.90 42.86 3.61
C LEU A 495 64.14 42.32 2.88
N VAL A 496 65.20 41.99 3.64
CA VAL A 496 66.40 41.37 3.07
C VAL A 496 66.03 39.96 2.62
N ARG A 497 66.25 39.66 1.33
CA ARG A 497 65.91 38.36 0.79
C ARG A 497 66.85 37.28 1.31
N PHE A 498 66.25 36.19 1.81
CA PHE A 498 66.97 34.98 2.19
C PHE A 498 67.08 34.03 0.99
N TYR A 499 68.30 33.68 0.60
CA TYR A 499 68.55 32.82 -0.57
C TYR A 499 68.67 31.35 -0.20
N GLY A 500 69.19 31.03 0.99
CA GLY A 500 69.29 29.67 1.49
C GLY A 500 70.44 29.50 2.48
N ALA A 501 70.60 28.27 2.96
CA ALA A 501 71.69 27.90 3.86
C ALA A 501 72.47 26.72 3.27
N CYS A 502 73.80 26.81 3.33
CA CYS A 502 74.70 25.70 3.08
C CYS A 502 75.07 25.06 4.42
N LEU A 503 74.89 23.75 4.52
CA LEU A 503 75.09 22.97 5.75
C LEU A 503 76.13 21.84 5.53
N GLU A 504 77.01 22.01 4.54
CA GLU A 504 78.03 21.04 4.15
C GLU A 504 79.36 21.37 4.86
N PRO A 505 79.93 20.47 5.68
CA PRO A 505 81.23 20.69 6.29
C PRO A 505 82.33 20.68 5.21
N PRO A 506 83.35 21.57 5.24
CA PRO A 506 83.69 22.53 6.29
C PRO A 506 83.06 23.94 6.14
N HIS A 507 82.19 24.16 5.15
CA HIS A 507 81.67 25.48 4.78
C HIS A 507 80.17 25.64 5.13
N CYS A 508 79.86 25.77 6.43
CA CYS A 508 78.50 26.09 6.86
C CYS A 508 78.24 27.60 6.77
N CYS A 509 77.32 28.03 5.89
CA CYS A 509 77.05 29.45 5.66
C CYS A 509 75.58 29.78 5.38
N LEU A 510 75.19 31.01 5.73
CA LEU A 510 73.90 31.61 5.40
C LEU A 510 74.05 32.59 4.23
N LEU A 511 73.18 32.48 3.22
CA LEU A 511 73.17 33.36 2.05
C LEU A 511 72.01 34.36 2.13
N THR A 512 72.35 35.65 2.18
CA THR A 512 71.39 36.76 2.18
C THR A 512 71.72 37.79 1.11
N GLU A 513 70.74 38.60 0.72
CA GLU A 513 70.94 39.70 -0.23
C GLU A 513 72.03 40.69 0.22
N TYR A 514 72.94 41.04 -0.69
CA TYR A 514 74.01 41.99 -0.39
C TYR A 514 73.50 43.45 -0.35
N CYS A 515 73.69 44.12 0.79
CA CYS A 515 73.33 45.53 0.96
C CYS A 515 74.60 46.42 0.86
N PRO A 516 74.78 47.24 -0.20
CA PRO A 516 76.03 47.97 -0.45
C PRO A 516 76.34 49.09 0.56
N LYS A 517 75.34 49.58 1.32
CA LYS A 517 75.51 50.67 2.31
C LYS A 517 75.91 50.19 3.71
N GLY A 518 76.17 48.90 3.90
CA GLY A 518 76.67 48.34 5.17
C GLY A 518 75.66 48.39 6.33
N SER A 519 76.13 48.07 7.54
CA SER A 519 75.31 48.10 8.75
C SER A 519 75.24 49.53 9.31
N LEU A 520 74.10 49.90 9.91
CA LEU A 520 73.87 51.21 10.54
C LEU A 520 74.81 51.53 11.72
N GLN A 521 75.71 50.61 12.10
CA GLN A 521 76.76 50.88 13.11
C GLN A 521 77.95 51.65 12.50
N VAL A 522 78.12 51.58 11.17
CA VAL A 522 79.16 52.29 10.41
C VAL A 522 78.67 53.68 9.93
N VAL A 523 77.35 53.86 9.77
CA VAL A 523 76.75 55.11 9.24
C VAL A 523 76.48 56.15 10.35
N SER A 524 76.69 55.82 11.63
CA SER A 524 76.43 56.73 12.76
C SER A 524 77.58 57.72 13.05
N LEU A 525 78.72 57.63 12.37
CA LEU A 525 79.92 58.43 12.66
C LEU A 525 80.19 59.57 11.66
N ASN A 526 79.46 59.64 10.53
CA ASN A 526 79.61 60.71 9.54
C ASN A 526 78.29 61.48 9.39
N SER A 527 78.38 62.81 9.48
CA SER A 527 77.31 63.77 9.72
C SER A 527 76.20 63.86 8.66
N ALA A 528 75.00 64.19 9.18
CA ALA A 528 73.94 65.02 8.60
C ALA A 528 73.48 64.73 7.16
N ASP A 529 72.47 63.87 7.02
CA ASP A 529 71.43 64.07 6.00
C ASP A 529 70.12 63.35 6.37
N LYS A 530 68.99 63.91 5.90
CA LYS A 530 67.60 63.57 6.26
C LYS A 530 67.31 62.06 6.29
N PHE A 531 66.97 61.55 7.48
CA PHE A 531 66.44 60.20 7.67
C PHE A 531 65.02 60.07 7.11
N THR A 532 64.85 59.40 5.96
CA THR A 532 63.56 58.86 5.54
C THR A 532 63.33 57.48 6.17
N GLY A 533 62.09 57.18 6.55
CA GLY A 533 61.67 55.98 7.30
C GLY A 533 61.94 54.60 6.66
N TYR A 534 62.78 54.52 5.62
CA TYR A 534 63.13 53.32 4.87
C TYR A 534 64.13 52.39 5.59
N PHE A 535 64.92 52.88 6.55
CA PHE A 535 65.93 52.05 7.26
C PHE A 535 65.41 51.36 8.53
N TYR A 536 64.38 51.89 9.19
CA TYR A 536 63.92 51.40 10.49
C TYR A 536 63.31 49.98 10.44
N VAL A 537 62.77 49.57 9.29
CA VAL A 537 62.10 48.27 9.13
C VAL A 537 63.09 47.13 8.80
N LYS A 538 64.22 47.41 8.14
CA LYS A 538 65.21 46.37 7.76
C LYS A 538 66.08 45.87 8.92
N LYS A 539 66.24 46.63 10.01
CA LYS A 539 67.15 46.28 11.12
C LYS A 539 66.53 45.40 12.21
N LYS A 540 65.20 45.45 12.42
CA LYS A 540 64.53 44.70 13.50
C LYS A 540 64.51 43.18 13.29
N LYS A 541 64.50 42.68 12.04
CA LYS A 541 64.51 41.22 11.76
C LYS A 541 65.89 40.58 11.66
N ILE A 542 66.96 41.32 11.35
CA ILE A 542 68.32 40.75 11.32
C ILE A 542 68.83 40.51 12.75
N LYS A 543 68.48 41.37 13.72
CA LYS A 543 68.82 41.14 15.13
C LYS A 543 68.11 39.90 15.69
N VAL A 544 66.89 39.64 15.23
CA VAL A 544 66.14 38.41 15.50
C VAL A 544 66.82 37.19 14.85
N LEU A 545 67.36 37.30 13.62
CA LEU A 545 68.13 36.20 13.00
C LEU A 545 69.43 35.86 13.73
N ILE A 546 70.12 36.87 14.27
CA ILE A 546 71.38 36.66 15.01
C ILE A 546 71.10 36.16 16.42
N ASN A 547 70.10 36.72 17.12
CA ASN A 547 69.70 36.24 18.43
C ASN A 547 69.07 34.86 18.36
N ILE A 548 68.26 34.52 17.34
CA ILE A 548 67.71 33.17 17.22
C ILE A 548 68.85 32.16 16.96
N CYS A 549 69.83 32.44 16.10
CA CYS A 549 70.98 31.54 15.92
C CYS A 549 71.94 31.49 17.12
N HIS A 550 72.04 32.55 17.94
CA HIS A 550 72.86 32.54 19.17
C HIS A 550 72.13 31.93 20.38
N GLU A 551 70.81 32.14 20.53
CA GLU A 551 70.00 31.67 21.67
C GLU A 551 69.47 30.25 21.46
N THR A 552 69.31 29.75 20.22
CA THR A 552 68.86 28.35 19.99
C THR A 552 69.98 27.31 20.05
N PHE A 553 71.22 27.70 20.32
CA PHE A 553 72.35 26.76 20.40
C PHE A 553 73.29 27.00 21.60
N SER A 554 72.79 27.69 22.64
CA SER A 554 73.46 27.85 23.93
C SER A 554 72.57 27.33 25.07
N PHE A 555 72.29 26.02 25.04
CA PHE A 555 72.38 25.06 26.15
C PHE A 555 72.52 23.67 25.56
#